data_AF-A0A432Q748-F1
#
_entry.id   AF-A0A432Q748-F1
#
_cell.length_a   1.000
_cell.length_b   1.000
_cell.length_c   1.000
_cell.angle_alpha   90.00
_cell.angle_beta   90.00
_cell.angle_gamma   90.00
#
_symmetry.space_group_name_H-M   'P 1'
#
loop_
_entity.id
_entity.type
_entity.pdbx_description
1 polymer ?
#
loop_
_entity_poly.entity_id
_entity_poly.type
_entity_poly.pdbx_seq_one_letter_code
_entity_poly.pdbx_strand_id
1 'polypeptide(L)' 'MQITPTKLILSAALFFVFFDNIAFFQHVLNIFPLTLKNAGFLVSLGVGLTAVITLLLTLISTRFTLKPAIIFFLLVSSA' A
#
# COMPACT_ATOMS: atom_id res chain seq x y z
N MET A 1 -13.65 15.68 -13.19
CA MET A 1 -12.47 15.34 -12.36
C MET A 1 -11.64 14.31 -13.12
N GLN A 2 -10.53 14.71 -13.74
CA GLN A 2 -9.62 13.76 -14.41
C GLN A 2 -8.72 13.12 -13.35
N ILE A 3 -8.80 11.80 -13.17
CA ILE A 3 -7.88 11.06 -12.31
C ILE A 3 -6.58 10.84 -13.09
N THR A 4 -5.51 11.50 -12.65
CA THR A 4 -4.15 11.25 -13.16
C THR A 4 -3.66 9.86 -12.72
N PRO A 5 -2.91 9.12 -13.55
CA PRO A 5 -2.38 7.80 -13.20
C PRO A 5 -1.68 7.75 -11.83
N THR A 6 -0.92 8.80 -11.49
CA THR A 6 -0.25 8.93 -10.19
C THR A 6 -1.21 8.93 -9.01
N LYS A 7 -2.36 9.61 -9.13
CA LYS A 7 -3.39 9.63 -8.07
C LYS A 7 -4.00 8.25 -7.88
N LEU A 8 -4.19 7.52 -8.98
CA LEU A 8 -4.72 6.16 -8.94
C LEU A 8 -3.74 5.18 -8.28
N ILE A 9 -2.45 5.26 -8.64
CA ILE A 9 -1.39 4.45 -8.02
C ILE A 9 -1.31 4.72 -6.52
N LEU A 10 -1.30 5.99 -6.12
CA LEU A 10 -1.25 6.37 -4.69
C LEU A 10 -2.47 5.86 -3.92
N SER A 11 -3.68 6.01 -4.47
CA SER A 11 -4.88 5.47 -3.81
C SER A 11 -4.86 3.95 -3.69
N ALA A 12 -4.37 3.25 -4.72
CA ALA A 12 -4.26 1.79 -4.69
C ALA A 12 -3.19 1.33 -3.69
N ALA A 13 -2.02 1.97 -3.67
CA ALA A 13 -0.97 1.68 -2.71
C ALA A 13 -1.44 1.88 -1.27
N LEU A 14 -2.15 2.98 -1.01
CA LEU A 14 -2.73 3.26 0.31
C LEU A 14 -3.75 2.17 0.69
N PHE A 15 -4.59 1.75 -0.25
CA PHE A 15 -5.55 0.67 -0.04
C PHE A 15 -4.85 -0.64 0.33
N PHE A 16 -3.82 -1.06 -0.42
CA PHE A 16 -3.06 -2.27 -0.10
C PHE A 16 -2.38 -2.19 1.27
N VAL A 17 -1.83 -1.04 1.66
CA VAL A 17 -1.25 -0.89 3.01
C VAL A 17 -2.30 -1.10 4.09
N PHE A 18 -3.47 -0.45 4.00
CA PHE A 18 -4.47 -0.52 5.07
C PHE A 18 -5.28 -1.82 5.10
N PHE A 19 -5.59 -2.41 3.95
CA PHE A 19 -6.54 -3.52 3.85
C PHE A 19 -5.91 -4.88 3.55
N ASP A 20 -4.80 -4.92 2.83
CA ASP A 20 -4.16 -6.18 2.44
C ASP A 20 -3.10 -6.61 3.48
N ASN A 21 -2.33 -5.65 3.98
CA ASN A 21 -1.19 -5.92 4.86
C ASN A 21 -1.57 -6.13 6.33
N ILE A 22 -2.78 -6.61 6.63
CA ILE A 22 -3.26 -6.79 8.02
C ILE A 22 -2.38 -7.77 8.79
N ALA A 23 -2.01 -8.91 8.20
CA ALA A 23 -1.16 -9.91 8.87
C ALA A 23 0.22 -9.35 9.20
N PHE A 24 0.80 -8.54 8.31
CA PHE A 24 2.05 -7.83 8.56
C PHE A 24 1.92 -6.88 9.75
N PHE A 25 0.87 -6.05 9.78
CA PHE A 25 0.62 -5.16 10.90
C PHE A 25 0.35 -5.92 12.20
N GLN A 26 -0.33 -7.07 12.18
CA GLN A 26 -0.51 -7.91 13.38
C GLN A 26 0.82 -8.38 13.97
N HIS A 27 1.75 -8.85 13.14
CA HIS A 27 3.09 -9.23 13.59
C HIS A 27 3.89 -8.02 14.09
N VAL A 28 3.82 -6.88 13.40
CA VAL A 28 4.49 -5.65 13.84
C VAL A 28 3.94 -5.19 15.17
N LEU A 29 2.62 -5.20 15.37
CA LEU A 29 1.98 -4.77 16.61
C LEU A 29 2.24 -5.73 17.79
N ASN A 30 2.56 -6.99 17.50
CA ASN A 30 3.01 -7.96 18.50
C ASN A 30 4.40 -7.60 19.05
N ILE A 31 5.32 -7.17 18.18
CA ILE A 31 6.70 -6.81 18.53
C ILE A 31 6.78 -5.35 19.03
N PHE A 32 6.03 -4.46 18.41
CA PHE A 32 5.96 -3.03 18.68
C PHE A 32 4.53 -2.64 19.08
N PRO A 33 4.18 -2.75 20.38
CA PRO A 33 2.85 -2.40 20.83
C PRO A 33 2.52 -0.94 20.53
N LEU A 34 1.23 -0.67 20.32
CA LEU A 34 0.64 0.66 20.07
C LEU A 34 0.80 1.55 21.30
N THR A 35 2.00 2.11 21.49
CA THR A 35 2.34 3.05 22.55
C THR A 35 2.88 4.34 21.93
N LEU A 36 2.69 5.48 22.60
CA LEU A 36 3.18 6.79 22.13
C LEU A 36 4.67 6.78 21.73
N LYS A 37 5.48 5.97 22.44
CA LYS A 37 6.91 5.79 22.17
C LYS A 37 7.20 5.15 20.81
N ASN A 38 6.34 4.24 20.36
CA ASN A 38 6.51 3.50 19.11
C ASN A 38 5.69 4.12 17.96
N ALA A 39 4.74 5.02 18.26
CA ALA A 39 3.84 5.61 17.26
C ALA A 39 4.58 6.22 16.07
N GLY A 40 5.70 6.93 16.30
CA GLY A 40 6.53 7.49 15.23
C GLY A 40 7.12 6.41 14.31
N PHE A 41 7.57 5.29 14.88
CA PHE A 41 8.07 4.14 14.12
C PHE A 41 6.95 3.51 13.29
N LEU A 42 5.78 3.28 13.87
CA LEU A 42 4.63 2.69 13.15
C LEU A 42 4.17 3.58 12.00
N VAL A 43 4.13 4.89 12.19
CA VAL A 43 3.77 5.85 11.12
C VAL A 43 4.83 5.81 10.02
N SER A 44 6.12 5.84 10.38
CA SER A 44 7.21 5.75 9.40
C SER A 44 7.17 4.44 8.63
N LEU A 45 6.82 3.33 9.29
CA LEU A 45 6.64 2.03 8.65
C LEU A 45 5.50 2.05 7.65
N GLY A 46 4.33 2.59 8.01
CA GLY A 46 3.19 2.73 7.10
C GLY A 46 3.52 3.58 5.87
N VAL A 47 4.22 4.71 6.07
CA VAL A 47 4.68 5.57 4.97
C VAL A 47 5.71 4.86 4.09
N GLY A 48 6.68 4.16 4.69
CA GLY A 48 7.68 3.39 3.97
C GLY A 48 7.07 2.28 3.13
N LEU A 49 6.12 1.53 3.69
CA LEU A 49 5.40 0.47 2.98
C LEU A 49 4.58 1.03 1.82
N THR A 50 3.91 2.17 2.03
CA THR A 50 3.17 2.89 0.97
C THR A 50 4.11 3.29 -0.16
N ALA A 51 5.29 3.81 0.15
CA ALA A 51 6.29 4.22 -0.84
C ALA A 51 6.81 3.03 -1.65
N VAL A 52 7.11 1.90 -1.00
CA VAL A 52 7.55 0.67 -1.67
C VAL A 52 6.47 0.15 -2.61
N ILE A 53 5.22 0.05 -2.16
CA ILE A 53 4.10 -0.42 -2.99
C ILE A 53 3.85 0.56 -4.14
N THR A 54 3.90 1.86 -3.90
CA THR A 54 3.79 2.90 -4.94
C THR A 54 4.88 2.74 -5.99
N LEU A 55 6.13 2.48 -5.58
CA LEU A 55 7.25 2.26 -6.48
C LEU A 55 7.04 1.00 -7.32
N LEU A 56 6.65 -0.12 -6.70
CA LEU A 56 6.36 -1.38 -7.39
C LEU A 56 5.21 -1.22 -8.41
N LEU A 57 4.11 -0.59 -7.99
CA LEU A 57 3.00 -0.29 -8.90
C LEU A 57 3.50 0.59 -10.04
N THR A 58 4.24 1.66 -9.76
CA THR A 58 4.77 2.57 -10.79
C THR A 58 5.67 1.82 -11.79
N LEU A 59 6.49 0.88 -11.31
CA LEU A 59 7.38 0.08 -12.15
C LEU A 59 6.60 -0.86 -13.09
N ILE A 60 5.52 -1.48 -12.61
CA ILE A 60 4.66 -2.38 -13.39
C ILE A 60 3.69 -1.59 -14.29
N SER A 61 3.42 -0.35 -13.91
CA SER A 61 2.47 0.59 -14.51
C SER A 61 3.01 1.26 -15.77
N THR A 62 3.14 0.50 -16.84
CA THR A 62 3.36 1.05 -18.19
C THR A 62 2.03 1.58 -18.75
N ARG A 63 2.08 2.48 -19.75
CA ARG A 63 0.92 3.19 -20.36
C ARG A 63 -0.31 2.31 -20.66
N PHE A 64 -0.12 1.00 -20.89
CA PHE A 64 -1.18 0.05 -21.20
C PHE A 64 -1.46 -1.00 -20.11
N THR A 65 -0.52 -1.27 -19.20
CA THR A 65 -0.67 -2.31 -18.15
C THR A 65 -1.27 -1.78 -16.85
N LEU A 66 -1.29 -0.47 -16.66
CA LEU A 66 -1.80 0.21 -15.45
C LEU A 66 -3.17 -0.26 -14.98
N LYS A 67 -4.15 -0.22 -15.90
CA LYS A 67 -5.54 -0.55 -15.59
C LYS A 67 -5.72 -2.05 -15.24
N PRO A 68 -5.29 -3.00 -16.09
CA PRO A 68 -5.45 -4.41 -15.75
C PRO A 68 -4.61 -4.84 -14.54
N ALA A 69 -3.42 -4.27 -14.34
CA ALA A 69 -2.59 -4.60 -13.18
C ALA A 69 -3.25 -4.21 -11.87
N ILE A 70 -3.79 -2.99 -11.75
CA ILE A 70 -4.47 -2.56 -10.53
C ILE A 70 -5.71 -3.41 -10.25
N ILE A 71 -6.51 -3.74 -11.27
CA ILE A 71 -7.68 -4.61 -11.11
C ILE A 71 -7.26 -6.00 -10.66
N PHE A 72 -6.21 -6.58 -11.28
CA PHE A 72 -5.69 -7.88 -10.92
C PHE A 72 -5.20 -7.91 -9.46
N PHE A 73 -4.38 -6.94 -9.05
CA PHE A 73 -3.90 -6.86 -7.67
C PHE A 73 -5.04 -6.67 -6.67
N LEU A 74 -6.07 -5.88 -6.99
CA LEU A 74 -7.25 -5.74 -6.13
C LEU A 74 -8.04 -7.05 -6.00
N LEU A 75 -8.18 -7.82 -7.08
CA LEU A 75 -8.84 -9.12 -7.04
C LEU A 75 -8.05 -10.15 -6.23
N VAL A 76 -6.72 -10.20 -6.41
CA VAL A 76 -5.83 -11.10 -5.64
C VAL A 76 -5.84 -10.74 -4.16
N SER A 77 -5.87 -9.46 -3.83
CA SER A 77 -5.97 -8.97 -2.44
C SER A 77 -7.26 -9.39 -1.74
N SER A 78 -8.33 -9.62 -2.50
CA SER A 78 -9.64 -10.04 -1.99
C SER A 78 -9.84 -11.57 -1.96
N ALA A 79 -8.95 -12.34 -2.59
CA ALA A 79 -9.07 -13.80 -2.73
C ALA A 79 -8.37 -14.54 -1.58
#